data_AF-A0A412L7P7-F1
#
_entry.id   AF-A0A412L7P7-F1
#
_cell.length_a   1.000
_cell.length_b   1.000
_cell.length_c   1.000
_cell.angle_alpha   90.00
_cell.angle_beta   90.00
_cell.angle_gamma   90.00
#
_symmetry.space_group_name_H-M   'P 1'
#
loop_
_entity.id
_entity.type
_entity.pdbx_description
1 polymer ?
#
loop_
_entity_poly.entity_id
_entity_poly.type
_entity_poly.pdbx_seq_one_letter_code
_entity_poly.pdbx_strand_id
1 'polypeptide(L)'
;MLPTREEAEQFVRESEEIHPGPWGDHCRVAAWCAERIAEHCEGMDAEKAYIVGLFHDIGRRITVGTHFKHIIDGYRCMMEHGWDEAARICMTHSFQIKGIHTYIGNIDVPPEDAEEVEAYLTSVEYDDYDLLIQLCDALALPEGPVAMEKRIADITKRYGSYPEEKRKRCYELRDYFEKKMGKNLYEVLGIMKGEKTMSFQEVSIEELQMNPFTKIGKEWMLITAGNEEKHNTMTASWGGVGVLWGKNVVTAYIRPQRYTKEFVDAQDVFTLSFFGDNCREALTLCGKVSGKDRDKIKEAGLTPYYVDGTTAFEEAELVFVCRKLYADEIRSEKFIDKDADENCYPQKDYHTMYIAEITKVLVKK
;
A
#
# COMPACT_ATOMS: atom_id res chain seq x y z
N MET A 1 1.22 -19.15 -32.65
CA MET A 1 2.61 -18.77 -33.03
C MET A 1 2.90 -17.41 -32.39
N LEU A 2 4.17 -17.06 -32.15
CA LEU A 2 4.55 -15.73 -31.67
C LEU A 2 5.68 -15.18 -32.56
N PRO A 3 5.79 -13.85 -32.72
CA PRO A 3 6.93 -13.25 -33.37
C PRO A 3 8.18 -13.37 -32.50
N THR A 4 9.34 -13.04 -33.07
CA THR A 4 10.54 -12.78 -32.27
C THR A 4 10.37 -11.51 -31.44
N ARG A 5 11.16 -11.37 -30.36
CA ARG A 5 11.16 -10.16 -29.54
C ARG A 5 11.45 -8.90 -30.34
N GLU A 6 12.37 -8.99 -31.29
CA GLU A 6 12.77 -7.87 -32.16
C GLU A 6 11.63 -7.41 -33.07
N GLU A 7 10.91 -8.37 -33.68
CA GLU A 7 9.70 -8.10 -34.46
C GLU A 7 8.58 -7.51 -33.61
N ALA A 8 8.39 -8.02 -32.38
CA ALA A 8 7.35 -7.53 -31.48
C ALA A 8 7.59 -6.07 -31.05
N GLU A 9 8.83 -5.77 -30.65
CA GLU A 9 9.27 -4.42 -30.30
C GLU A 9 9.15 -3.45 -31.47
N GLN A 10 9.52 -3.91 -32.67
CA GLN A 10 9.38 -3.11 -33.88
C GLN A 10 7.92 -2.80 -34.18
N PHE A 11 7.04 -3.80 -34.06
CA PHE A 11 5.61 -3.63 -34.27
C PHE A 11 4.96 -2.64 -33.29
N VAL A 12 5.37 -2.64 -32.02
CA VAL A 12 4.90 -1.65 -31.04
C VAL A 12 5.42 -0.25 -31.37
N ARG A 13 6.70 -0.11 -31.74
CA ARG A 13 7.26 1.20 -32.16
C ARG A 13 6.50 1.78 -33.35
N GLU A 14 6.25 0.98 -34.38
CA GLU A 14 5.46 1.39 -35.56
C GLU A 14 4.02 1.76 -35.16
N SER A 15 3.45 1.05 -34.19
CA SER A 15 2.11 1.34 -33.69
C SER A 15 2.05 2.67 -32.92
N GLU A 16 3.10 3.04 -32.19
CA GLU A 16 3.23 4.35 -31.53
C GLU A 16 3.43 5.49 -32.53
N GLU A 17 4.05 5.23 -33.69
CA GLU A 17 4.13 6.23 -34.77
C GLU A 17 2.75 6.52 -35.38
N ILE A 18 1.88 5.50 -35.48
CA ILE A 18 0.49 5.66 -35.93
C ILE A 18 -0.31 6.41 -34.87
N HIS A 19 -0.22 5.95 -33.62
CA HIS A 19 -1.02 6.43 -32.50
C HIS A 19 -0.17 6.60 -31.24
N PRO A 20 0.45 7.78 -31.05
CA PRO A 20 1.33 8.02 -29.92
C PRO A 20 0.54 8.11 -28.62
N GLY A 21 1.15 7.63 -27.53
CA GLY A 21 0.58 7.77 -26.20
C GLY A 21 1.27 6.92 -25.15
N PRO A 22 0.89 7.08 -23.88
CA PRO A 22 1.52 6.39 -22.76
C PRO A 22 1.24 4.87 -22.74
N TRP A 23 0.43 4.37 -23.66
CA TRP A 23 0.04 2.97 -23.71
C TRP A 23 1.19 2.05 -24.16
N GLY A 24 2.07 2.51 -25.04
CA GLY A 24 3.22 1.72 -25.47
C GLY A 24 4.22 1.51 -24.34
N ASP A 25 4.49 2.58 -23.56
CA ASP A 25 5.31 2.49 -22.35
C ASP A 25 4.67 1.60 -21.28
N HIS A 26 3.36 1.71 -21.06
CA HIS A 26 2.61 0.78 -20.20
C HIS A 26 2.77 -0.68 -20.63
N CYS A 27 2.65 -0.97 -21.94
CA CYS A 27 2.90 -2.30 -22.49
C CYS A 27 4.32 -2.80 -22.22
N ARG A 28 5.35 -1.95 -22.40
CA ARG A 28 6.75 -2.32 -22.13
C ARG A 28 7.00 -2.60 -20.66
N VAL A 29 6.41 -1.81 -19.76
CA VAL A 29 6.52 -2.03 -18.32
C VAL A 29 5.84 -3.35 -17.91
N ALA A 30 4.65 -3.62 -18.43
CA ALA A 30 3.95 -4.89 -18.18
C ALA A 30 4.74 -6.09 -18.74
N ALA A 31 5.27 -5.98 -19.96
CA ALA A 31 6.13 -7.00 -20.57
C ALA A 31 7.40 -7.27 -19.74
N TRP A 32 8.05 -6.21 -19.27
CA TRP A 32 9.23 -6.31 -18.42
C TRP A 32 8.92 -7.01 -17.09
N CYS A 33 7.78 -6.67 -16.45
CA CYS A 33 7.34 -7.35 -15.24
C CYS A 33 7.08 -8.84 -15.49
N ALA A 34 6.40 -9.16 -16.58
CA ALA A 34 6.07 -10.53 -16.96
C ALA A 34 7.34 -11.36 -17.17
N GLU A 35 8.33 -10.81 -17.88
CA GLU A 35 9.63 -11.45 -18.10
C GLU A 35 10.35 -11.76 -16.77
N ARG A 36 10.46 -10.78 -15.86
CA ARG A 36 11.14 -10.96 -14.57
C ARG A 36 10.47 -11.99 -13.67
N ILE A 37 9.14 -12.04 -13.67
CA ILE A 37 8.39 -13.03 -12.89
C ILE A 37 8.57 -14.43 -13.51
N ALA A 38 8.45 -14.53 -14.83
CA ALA A 38 8.57 -15.79 -15.56
C ALA A 38 9.96 -16.42 -15.42
N GLU A 39 11.04 -15.63 -15.35
CA GLU A 39 12.41 -16.12 -15.08
C GLU A 39 12.57 -16.87 -13.76
N HIS A 40 11.65 -16.67 -12.82
CA HIS A 40 11.66 -17.35 -11.53
C HIS A 40 10.56 -18.40 -11.40
N CYS A 41 9.70 -18.56 -12.40
CA CYS A 41 8.60 -19.52 -12.39
C CYS A 41 8.95 -20.79 -13.17
N GLU A 42 8.98 -21.93 -12.48
CA GLU A 42 9.18 -23.22 -13.15
C GLU A 42 8.08 -23.48 -14.19
N GLY A 43 8.49 -23.89 -15.40
CA GLY A 43 7.60 -24.21 -16.51
C GLY A 43 7.13 -23.01 -17.35
N MET A 44 7.65 -21.81 -17.11
CA MET A 44 7.37 -20.62 -17.90
C MET A 44 8.56 -20.20 -18.76
N ASP A 45 8.27 -19.64 -19.92
CA ASP A 45 9.23 -19.07 -20.85
C ASP A 45 9.19 -17.54 -20.73
N ALA A 46 10.31 -16.95 -20.32
CA ALA A 46 10.41 -15.52 -20.05
C ALA A 46 10.31 -14.66 -21.31
N GLU A 47 10.82 -15.14 -22.44
CA GLU A 47 10.76 -14.41 -23.72
C GLU A 47 9.33 -14.39 -24.25
N LYS A 48 8.64 -15.54 -24.18
CA LYS A 48 7.20 -15.61 -24.46
C LYS A 48 6.40 -14.67 -23.55
N ALA A 49 6.67 -14.68 -22.24
CA ALA A 49 5.98 -13.81 -21.29
C ALA A 49 6.17 -12.32 -21.63
N TYR A 50 7.38 -11.92 -22.03
CA TYR A 50 7.66 -10.57 -22.52
C TYR A 50 6.81 -10.24 -23.75
N ILE A 51 6.83 -11.08 -24.78
CA ILE A 51 6.16 -10.81 -26.05
C ILE A 51 4.64 -10.69 -25.86
N VAL A 52 4.01 -11.61 -25.13
CA VAL A 52 2.56 -11.55 -24.92
C VAL A 52 2.15 -10.40 -24.00
N GLY A 53 3.00 -10.04 -23.02
CA GLY A 53 2.80 -8.85 -22.20
C GLY A 53 2.92 -7.55 -23.00
N LEU A 54 3.83 -7.49 -23.97
CA LEU A 54 4.05 -6.33 -24.81
C LEU A 54 2.83 -6.02 -25.71
N PHE A 55 2.06 -7.05 -26.06
CA PHE A 55 0.91 -6.91 -26.94
C PHE A 55 -0.45 -6.79 -26.24
N HIS A 56 -0.53 -6.87 -24.92
CA HIS A 56 -1.83 -6.96 -24.23
C HIS A 56 -2.80 -5.80 -24.56
N ASP A 57 -2.26 -4.58 -24.72
CA ASP A 57 -3.01 -3.36 -25.02
C ASP A 57 -2.86 -2.89 -26.48
N ILE A 58 -2.35 -3.76 -27.38
CA ILE A 58 -1.96 -3.39 -28.76
C ILE A 58 -3.11 -2.88 -29.62
N GLY A 59 -4.37 -3.18 -29.27
CA GLY A 59 -5.54 -2.66 -29.99
C GLY A 59 -5.64 -1.14 -30.00
N ARG A 60 -4.92 -0.46 -29.10
CA ARG A 60 -4.77 1.01 -29.12
C ARG A 60 -4.06 1.53 -30.38
N ARG A 61 -3.36 0.67 -31.12
CA ARG A 61 -2.84 0.98 -32.46
C ARG A 61 -3.95 1.23 -33.49
N ILE A 62 -5.13 0.65 -33.30
CA ILE A 62 -6.25 0.77 -34.25
C ILE A 62 -7.12 1.97 -33.89
N THR A 63 -7.52 2.05 -32.62
CA THR A 63 -8.42 3.11 -32.14
C THR A 63 -7.94 3.65 -30.80
N VAL A 64 -7.56 4.94 -30.77
CA VAL A 64 -7.17 5.65 -29.53
C VAL A 64 -8.37 6.18 -28.74
N GLY A 65 -8.16 6.44 -27.46
CA GLY A 65 -9.19 7.00 -26.58
C GLY A 65 -10.30 6.00 -26.22
N THR A 66 -10.09 4.73 -26.52
CA THR A 66 -11.04 3.65 -26.23
C THR A 66 -10.82 3.04 -24.85
N HIS A 67 -11.91 2.51 -24.31
CA HIS A 67 -11.93 1.78 -23.05
C HIS A 67 -11.93 0.29 -23.32
N PHE A 68 -13.05 -0.29 -23.75
CA PHE A 68 -13.19 -1.74 -23.99
C PHE A 68 -12.75 -2.14 -25.39
N LYS A 69 -12.95 -1.25 -26.38
CA LYS A 69 -12.73 -1.57 -27.80
C LYS A 69 -11.30 -2.02 -28.14
N HIS A 70 -10.27 -1.60 -27.39
CA HIS A 70 -8.90 -2.06 -27.66
C HIS A 70 -8.72 -3.57 -27.44
N ILE A 71 -9.57 -4.21 -26.64
CA ILE A 71 -9.55 -5.66 -26.40
C ILE A 71 -9.80 -6.39 -27.72
N ILE A 72 -10.92 -6.09 -28.38
CA ILE A 72 -11.32 -6.77 -29.62
C ILE A 72 -10.49 -6.31 -30.82
N ASP A 73 -10.12 -5.03 -30.90
CA ASP A 73 -9.24 -4.51 -31.95
C ASP A 73 -7.85 -5.17 -31.86
N GLY A 74 -7.33 -5.37 -30.64
CA GLY A 74 -6.06 -6.06 -30.40
C GLY A 74 -6.12 -7.53 -30.79
N TYR A 75 -7.17 -8.24 -30.36
CA TYR A 75 -7.40 -9.63 -30.73
C TYR A 75 -7.40 -9.84 -32.25
N ARG A 76 -8.24 -9.09 -32.98
CA ARG A 76 -8.35 -9.19 -34.45
C ARG A 76 -7.02 -8.88 -35.12
N CYS A 77 -6.32 -7.84 -34.67
CA CYS A 77 -5.00 -7.48 -35.18
C CYS A 77 -3.97 -8.61 -35.02
N MET A 78 -3.90 -9.24 -33.84
CA MET A 78 -2.96 -10.32 -33.58
C MET A 78 -3.32 -11.59 -34.37
N MET A 79 -4.61 -11.87 -34.55
CA MET A 79 -5.09 -12.98 -35.39
C MET A 79 -4.72 -12.79 -36.86
N GLU A 80 -4.80 -11.57 -37.41
CA GLU A 80 -4.38 -11.28 -38.78
C GLU A 80 -2.88 -11.57 -39.03
N HIS A 81 -2.05 -11.44 -37.99
CA HIS A 81 -0.62 -11.75 -38.05
C HIS A 81 -0.31 -13.23 -37.73
N GLY A 82 -1.32 -14.04 -37.39
CA GLY A 82 -1.16 -15.43 -36.96
C GLY A 82 -0.55 -15.58 -35.56
N TRP A 83 -0.66 -14.55 -34.71
CA TRP A 83 -0.08 -14.53 -33.37
C TRP A 83 -1.11 -14.91 -32.30
N ASP A 84 -1.63 -16.14 -32.39
CA ASP A 84 -2.79 -16.61 -31.61
C ASP A 84 -2.63 -16.44 -30.08
N GLU A 85 -1.41 -16.64 -29.58
CA GLU A 85 -1.12 -16.55 -28.14
C GLU A 85 -1.14 -15.09 -27.65
N ALA A 86 -0.71 -14.14 -28.46
CA ALA A 86 -0.84 -12.71 -28.17
C ALA A 86 -2.30 -12.25 -28.32
N ALA A 87 -3.01 -12.77 -29.33
CA ALA A 87 -4.43 -12.50 -29.53
C ALA A 87 -5.25 -12.92 -28.31
N ARG A 88 -4.97 -14.11 -27.76
CA ARG A 88 -5.57 -14.59 -26.51
C ARG A 88 -5.39 -13.58 -25.37
N ILE A 89 -4.18 -13.09 -25.14
CA ILE A 89 -3.91 -12.15 -24.04
C ILE A 89 -4.66 -10.81 -24.23
N CYS A 90 -4.84 -10.34 -25.47
CA CYS A 90 -5.68 -9.17 -25.73
C CYS A 90 -7.10 -9.37 -25.17
N MET A 91 -7.66 -10.58 -25.30
CA MET A 91 -8.99 -10.93 -24.81
C MET A 91 -9.08 -11.13 -23.29
N THR A 92 -7.98 -11.44 -22.60
CA THR A 92 -8.02 -11.90 -21.21
C THR A 92 -7.38 -10.96 -20.19
N HIS A 93 -6.47 -10.05 -20.59
CA HIS A 93 -5.65 -9.26 -19.66
C HIS A 93 -6.48 -8.37 -18.69
N SER A 94 -7.61 -7.82 -19.16
CA SER A 94 -8.47 -6.93 -18.36
C SER A 94 -9.44 -7.67 -17.43
N PHE A 95 -9.45 -9.01 -17.45
CA PHE A 95 -10.49 -9.86 -16.86
C PHE A 95 -9.93 -10.86 -15.85
N GLN A 96 -9.40 -10.35 -14.73
CA GLN A 96 -9.00 -11.16 -13.57
C GLN A 96 -10.15 -12.08 -13.09
N ILE A 97 -11.39 -11.62 -13.26
CA ILE A 97 -12.63 -12.36 -13.07
C ILE A 97 -13.31 -12.46 -14.44
N LYS A 98 -13.73 -13.66 -14.83
CA LYS A 98 -14.38 -13.89 -16.12
C LYS A 98 -15.72 -13.14 -16.19
N GLY A 99 -15.94 -12.45 -17.31
CA GLY A 99 -17.18 -11.79 -17.67
C GLY A 99 -17.02 -10.28 -17.89
N ILE A 100 -17.67 -9.76 -18.93
CA ILE A 100 -17.59 -8.35 -19.36
C ILE A 100 -18.14 -7.39 -18.31
N HIS A 101 -19.06 -7.85 -17.46
CA HIS A 101 -19.61 -7.07 -16.34
C HIS A 101 -18.56 -6.69 -15.28
N THR A 102 -17.38 -7.32 -15.29
CA THR A 102 -16.25 -7.03 -14.39
C THR A 102 -15.27 -6.01 -14.95
N TYR A 103 -15.50 -5.57 -16.19
CA TYR A 103 -14.68 -4.58 -16.87
C TYR A 103 -14.78 -3.23 -16.16
N ILE A 104 -13.64 -2.52 -16.04
CA ILE A 104 -13.60 -1.18 -15.45
C ILE A 104 -13.46 -0.17 -16.60
N GLY A 105 -14.55 0.51 -16.91
CA GLY A 105 -14.63 1.50 -17.98
C GLY A 105 -15.93 1.36 -18.77
N ASN A 106 -16.03 2.11 -19.86
CA ASN A 106 -17.20 2.04 -20.74
C ASN A 106 -17.02 0.88 -21.72
N ILE A 107 -18.08 0.10 -21.93
CA ILE A 107 -18.16 -0.87 -23.03
C ILE A 107 -18.50 -0.07 -24.30
N ASP A 108 -17.48 0.43 -24.98
CA ASP A 108 -17.54 1.33 -26.13
C ASP A 108 -17.47 0.59 -27.48
N VAL A 109 -18.15 -0.56 -27.54
CA VAL A 109 -18.28 -1.40 -28.73
C VAL A 109 -19.75 -1.75 -29.00
N PRO A 110 -20.10 -2.14 -30.24
CA PRO A 110 -21.41 -2.72 -30.52
C PRO A 110 -21.69 -3.99 -29.69
N PRO A 111 -22.96 -4.32 -29.40
CA PRO A 111 -23.32 -5.51 -28.61
C PRO A 111 -22.72 -6.81 -29.15
N GLU A 112 -22.65 -6.96 -30.48
CA GLU A 112 -22.07 -8.14 -31.13
C GLU A 112 -20.59 -8.37 -30.76
N ASP A 113 -19.81 -7.29 -30.65
CA ASP A 113 -18.39 -7.35 -30.28
C ASP A 113 -18.25 -7.65 -28.77
N ALA A 114 -19.14 -7.11 -27.94
CA ALA A 114 -19.14 -7.40 -26.50
C ALA A 114 -19.56 -8.86 -26.22
N GLU A 115 -20.53 -9.39 -26.96
CA GLU A 115 -20.95 -10.79 -26.89
C GLU A 115 -19.85 -11.74 -27.35
N GLU A 116 -19.06 -11.37 -28.37
CA GLU A 116 -17.88 -12.13 -28.80
C GLU A 116 -16.85 -12.25 -27.67
N VAL A 117 -16.56 -11.15 -26.95
CA VAL A 117 -15.66 -11.16 -25.79
C VAL A 117 -16.22 -12.00 -24.65
N GLU A 118 -17.51 -11.86 -24.32
CA GLU A 118 -18.16 -12.65 -23.27
C GLU A 118 -18.12 -14.17 -23.57
N ALA A 119 -18.42 -14.54 -24.82
CA ALA A 119 -18.36 -15.93 -25.26
C ALA A 119 -16.94 -16.49 -25.18
N TYR A 120 -15.93 -15.70 -25.59
CA TYR A 120 -14.53 -16.09 -25.49
C TYR A 120 -14.12 -16.33 -24.03
N LEU A 121 -14.39 -15.35 -23.15
CA LEU A 121 -14.07 -15.42 -21.71
C LEU A 121 -14.74 -16.61 -21.02
N THR A 122 -15.96 -16.96 -21.44
CA THR A 122 -16.69 -18.13 -20.93
C THR A 122 -16.01 -19.44 -21.34
N SER A 123 -15.50 -19.51 -22.57
CA SER A 123 -14.93 -20.74 -23.14
C SER A 123 -13.47 -21.01 -22.75
N VAL A 124 -12.68 -19.96 -22.52
CA VAL A 124 -11.24 -20.08 -22.32
C VAL A 124 -10.90 -20.47 -20.89
N GLU A 125 -10.04 -21.45 -20.68
CA GLU A 125 -9.46 -21.73 -19.36
C GLU A 125 -8.13 -21.00 -19.24
N TYR A 126 -8.03 -20.08 -18.26
CA TYR A 126 -6.82 -19.28 -18.06
C TYR A 126 -5.62 -20.16 -17.72
N ASP A 127 -4.52 -19.93 -18.45
CA ASP A 127 -3.23 -20.52 -18.15
C ASP A 127 -2.32 -19.52 -17.43
N ASP A 128 -1.10 -19.94 -17.12
CA ASP A 128 -0.13 -19.12 -16.39
C ASP A 128 0.17 -17.79 -17.10
N TYR A 129 0.09 -17.70 -18.43
CA TYR A 129 0.35 -16.45 -19.14
C TYR A 129 -0.83 -15.48 -19.03
N ASP A 130 -2.08 -15.95 -19.09
CA ASP A 130 -3.24 -15.09 -18.83
C ASP A 130 -3.16 -14.48 -17.43
N LEU A 131 -2.93 -15.33 -16.42
CA LEU A 131 -2.83 -14.93 -15.03
C LEU A 131 -1.66 -13.98 -14.79
N LEU A 132 -0.52 -14.22 -15.45
CA LEU A 132 0.67 -13.40 -15.33
C LEU A 132 0.43 -12.00 -15.90
N ILE A 133 -0.14 -11.88 -17.10
CA ILE A 133 -0.37 -10.57 -17.71
C ILE A 133 -1.46 -9.80 -16.98
N GLN A 134 -2.49 -10.48 -16.48
CA GLN A 134 -3.49 -9.89 -15.58
C GLN A 134 -2.88 -9.30 -14.30
N LEU A 135 -1.85 -9.94 -13.73
CA LEU A 135 -1.09 -9.41 -12.61
C LEU A 135 -0.21 -8.24 -13.05
N CYS A 136 0.50 -8.36 -14.17
CA CYS A 136 1.45 -7.33 -14.64
C CYS A 136 0.74 -6.03 -15.05
N ASP A 137 -0.44 -6.09 -15.66
CA ASP A 137 -1.26 -4.89 -15.93
C ASP A 137 -1.69 -4.19 -14.62
N ALA A 138 -1.89 -4.96 -13.55
CA ALA A 138 -2.16 -4.45 -12.20
C ALA A 138 -0.91 -3.91 -11.48
N LEU A 139 0.28 -3.98 -12.10
CA LEU A 139 1.56 -3.50 -11.58
C LEU A 139 2.22 -2.46 -12.48
N ALA A 140 1.67 -2.21 -13.68
CA ALA A 140 2.29 -1.33 -14.67
C ALA A 140 1.65 0.07 -14.68
N LEU A 141 2.51 1.09 -14.65
CA LEU A 141 2.22 2.44 -15.13
C LEU A 141 3.22 2.77 -16.25
N PRO A 142 2.94 3.78 -17.11
CA PRO A 142 3.87 4.21 -18.16
C PRO A 142 5.26 4.57 -17.61
N GLU A 143 5.33 5.10 -16.39
CA GLU A 143 6.59 5.53 -15.76
C GLU A 143 7.40 4.38 -15.17
N GLY A 144 6.80 3.19 -14.99
CA GLY A 144 7.48 2.04 -14.40
C GLY A 144 6.57 1.13 -13.56
N PRO A 145 7.13 0.04 -13.04
CA PRO A 145 6.41 -0.89 -12.19
C PRO A 145 6.08 -0.24 -10.85
N VAL A 146 4.88 -0.50 -10.33
CA VAL A 146 4.37 0.04 -9.06
C VAL A 146 3.77 -1.04 -8.19
N ALA A 147 3.66 -0.76 -6.89
CA ALA A 147 2.87 -1.60 -5.98
C ALA A 147 1.40 -1.63 -6.40
N MET A 148 0.73 -2.74 -6.13
CA MET A 148 -0.68 -2.93 -6.52
C MET A 148 -1.60 -1.86 -5.93
N GLU A 149 -1.33 -1.42 -4.71
CA GLU A 149 -2.08 -0.38 -4.01
C GLU A 149 -2.06 0.95 -4.79
N LYS A 150 -0.88 1.32 -5.32
CA LYS A 150 -0.70 2.53 -6.14
C LYS A 150 -1.47 2.41 -7.45
N ARG A 151 -1.43 1.25 -8.11
CA ARG A 151 -2.23 1.00 -9.32
C ARG A 151 -3.74 1.08 -9.06
N ILE A 152 -4.21 0.44 -7.99
CA ILE A 152 -5.63 0.45 -7.62
C ILE A 152 -6.09 1.87 -7.27
N ALA A 153 -5.28 2.65 -6.55
CA ALA A 153 -5.60 4.04 -6.23
C ALA A 153 -5.69 4.91 -7.49
N ASP A 154 -4.78 4.73 -8.45
CA ASP A 154 -4.82 5.42 -9.73
C ASP A 154 -6.09 5.06 -10.56
N ILE A 155 -6.44 3.78 -10.66
CA ILE A 155 -7.68 3.35 -11.34
C ILE A 155 -8.91 3.92 -10.61
N THR A 156 -8.94 3.85 -9.28
CA THR A 156 -10.03 4.41 -8.46
C THR A 156 -10.19 5.91 -8.71
N LYS A 157 -9.09 6.66 -8.85
CA LYS A 157 -9.12 8.09 -9.16
C LYS A 157 -9.70 8.37 -10.55
N ARG A 158 -9.42 7.50 -11.53
CA ARG A 158 -9.90 7.65 -12.92
C ARG A 158 -11.37 7.27 -13.10
N TYR A 159 -11.82 6.21 -12.43
CA TYR A 159 -13.15 5.61 -12.64
C TYR A 159 -14.09 5.74 -11.42
N GLY A 160 -13.64 6.38 -10.34
CA GLY A 160 -14.40 6.66 -9.12
C GLY A 160 -14.45 5.52 -8.09
N SER A 161 -14.29 4.27 -8.51
CA SER A 161 -14.26 3.12 -7.62
C SER A 161 -13.43 1.97 -8.20
N TYR A 162 -13.03 1.03 -7.34
CA TYR A 162 -12.42 -0.23 -7.73
C TYR A 162 -13.15 -1.36 -7.01
N PRO A 163 -13.77 -2.32 -7.72
CA PRO A 163 -14.53 -3.40 -7.11
C PRO A 163 -13.68 -4.26 -6.16
N GLU A 164 -14.21 -4.55 -4.97
CA GLU A 164 -13.47 -5.29 -3.93
C GLU A 164 -13.14 -6.73 -4.34
N GLU A 165 -14.04 -7.41 -5.07
CA GLU A 165 -13.78 -8.75 -5.59
C GLU A 165 -12.61 -8.75 -6.59
N LYS A 166 -12.53 -7.72 -7.45
CA LYS A 166 -11.40 -7.57 -8.38
C LYS A 166 -10.10 -7.28 -7.63
N ARG A 167 -10.16 -6.48 -6.55
CA ARG A 167 -9.00 -6.21 -5.67
C ARG A 167 -8.47 -7.50 -5.07
N LYS A 168 -9.37 -8.27 -4.45
CA LYS A 168 -9.04 -9.56 -3.85
C LYS A 168 -8.40 -10.49 -4.87
N ARG A 169 -8.98 -10.56 -6.08
CA ARG A 169 -8.45 -11.40 -7.15
C ARG A 169 -7.02 -11.00 -7.56
N CYS A 170 -6.70 -9.72 -7.64
CA CYS A 170 -5.32 -9.30 -7.92
C CYS A 170 -4.33 -9.77 -6.84
N TYR A 171 -4.72 -9.76 -5.56
CA TYR A 171 -3.85 -10.26 -4.48
C TYR A 171 -3.71 -11.78 -4.51
N GLU A 172 -4.75 -12.51 -4.89
CA GLU A 172 -4.65 -13.95 -5.13
C GLU A 172 -3.67 -14.29 -6.27
N LEU A 173 -3.66 -13.48 -7.35
CA LEU A 173 -2.68 -13.63 -8.44
C LEU A 173 -1.26 -13.36 -7.95
N ARG A 174 -1.05 -12.31 -7.15
CA ARG A 174 0.24 -12.04 -6.49
C ARG A 174 0.68 -13.27 -5.70
N ASP A 175 -0.15 -13.76 -4.80
CA ASP A 175 0.17 -14.88 -3.92
C ASP A 175 0.47 -16.16 -4.73
N TYR A 176 -0.26 -16.38 -5.83
CA TYR A 176 0.00 -17.47 -6.78
C TYR A 176 1.41 -17.39 -7.37
N PHE A 177 1.82 -16.24 -7.91
CA PHE A 177 3.14 -16.08 -8.51
C PHE A 177 4.27 -16.01 -7.49
N GLU A 178 4.07 -15.41 -6.31
CA GLU A 178 5.07 -15.46 -5.24
C GLU A 178 5.35 -16.90 -4.79
N LYS A 179 4.28 -17.71 -4.67
CA LYS A 179 4.42 -19.14 -4.38
C LYS A 179 5.13 -19.89 -5.50
N LYS A 180 4.81 -19.59 -6.78
CA LYS A 180 5.43 -20.23 -7.94
C LYS A 180 6.92 -19.84 -8.08
N MET A 181 7.28 -18.60 -7.75
CA MET A 181 8.66 -18.10 -7.76
C MET A 181 9.48 -18.54 -6.55
N GLY A 182 8.82 -18.84 -5.42
CA GLY A 182 9.50 -18.97 -4.12
C GLY A 182 10.18 -17.67 -3.67
N LYS A 183 9.72 -16.51 -4.17
CA LYS A 183 10.28 -15.18 -3.92
C LYS A 183 9.18 -14.15 -3.77
N ASN A 184 9.48 -13.05 -3.09
CA ASN A 184 8.57 -11.92 -3.04
C ASN A 184 8.52 -11.19 -4.39
N LEU A 185 7.33 -10.86 -4.84
CA LEU A 185 7.07 -10.23 -6.14
C LEU A 185 7.80 -8.89 -6.27
N TYR A 186 7.72 -8.05 -5.26
CA TYR A 186 8.27 -6.70 -5.31
C TYR A 186 9.80 -6.73 -5.36
N GLU A 187 10.43 -7.63 -4.61
CA GLU A 187 11.88 -7.88 -4.68
C GLU A 187 12.32 -8.30 -6.09
N VAL A 188 11.58 -9.20 -6.74
CA VAL A 188 11.86 -9.66 -8.12
C VAL A 188 11.76 -8.50 -9.12
N LEU A 189 10.74 -7.65 -8.96
CA LEU A 189 10.49 -6.54 -9.86
C LEU A 189 11.34 -5.31 -9.57
N GLY A 190 12.27 -5.37 -8.61
CA GLY A 190 13.01 -4.20 -8.17
C GLY A 190 12.11 -3.06 -7.68
N ILE A 191 10.82 -3.35 -7.47
CA ILE A 191 9.91 -2.52 -6.71
C ILE A 191 10.42 -2.70 -5.30
N MET A 192 11.33 -1.84 -4.86
CA MET A 192 11.79 -1.87 -3.48
C MET A 192 10.56 -2.03 -2.59
N LYS A 193 10.58 -2.92 -1.59
CA LYS A 193 9.62 -2.90 -0.48
C LYS A 193 9.71 -1.48 0.12
N GLY A 194 8.96 -0.53 -0.44
CA GLY A 194 9.36 0.87 -0.38
C GLY A 194 9.45 1.63 -1.72
N GLU A 195 8.49 1.50 -2.64
CA GLU A 195 7.66 2.69 -2.83
C GLU A 195 6.44 2.56 -1.88
N LYS A 196 6.60 2.64 -0.55
CA LYS A 196 6.54 3.96 0.10
C LYS A 196 7.14 5.00 -0.83
N THR A 197 6.34 5.88 -1.45
CA THR A 197 6.72 7.31 -1.32
C THR A 197 7.15 7.40 0.12
N MET A 198 8.47 7.41 0.42
CA MET A 198 8.98 7.20 1.78
C MET A 198 8.19 8.16 2.62
N SER A 199 7.14 7.68 3.28
CA SER A 199 6.18 8.58 3.88
C SER A 199 6.95 9.31 4.94
N PHE A 200 7.91 8.62 5.54
CA PHE A 200 8.93 9.14 6.39
C PHE A 200 10.34 8.91 5.85
N GLN A 201 11.21 9.89 6.06
CA GLN A 201 12.65 9.76 6.07
C GLN A 201 13.14 9.60 7.51
N GLU A 202 14.08 8.69 7.73
CA GLU A 202 14.80 8.63 9.00
C GLU A 202 15.79 9.78 9.08
N VAL A 203 15.78 10.50 10.20
CA VAL A 203 16.68 11.63 10.47
C VAL A 203 17.41 11.42 11.79
N SER A 204 18.57 12.05 11.93
CA SER A 204 19.27 12.08 13.21
C SER A 204 18.46 12.91 14.22
N ILE A 205 18.41 12.46 15.48
CA ILE A 205 17.72 13.18 16.55
C ILE A 205 18.38 14.55 16.83
N GLU A 206 19.68 14.68 16.55
CA GLU A 206 20.44 15.92 16.64
C GLU A 206 20.01 16.97 15.60
N GLU A 207 19.46 16.53 14.47
CA GLU A 207 18.97 17.40 13.39
C GLU A 207 17.50 17.81 13.59
N LEU A 208 16.80 17.18 14.54
CA LEU A 208 15.37 17.41 14.76
C LEU A 208 15.11 18.80 15.34
N GLN A 209 14.38 19.63 14.59
CA GLN A 209 13.85 20.90 15.08
C GLN A 209 12.37 20.77 15.44
N MET A 210 12.05 20.81 16.73
CA MET A 210 10.66 20.84 17.18
C MET A 210 10.48 21.62 18.48
N ASN A 211 9.27 22.15 18.70
CA ASN A 211 8.86 22.70 19.98
C ASN A 211 7.96 21.68 20.72
N PRO A 212 8.42 21.08 21.83
CA PRO A 212 7.65 20.04 22.53
C PRO A 212 6.35 20.56 23.14
N PHE A 213 6.29 21.84 23.53
CA PHE A 213 5.07 22.43 24.09
C PHE A 213 3.97 22.57 23.04
N THR A 214 4.34 22.86 21.79
CA THR A 214 3.40 22.87 20.67
C THR A 214 2.98 21.45 20.29
N LYS A 215 3.96 20.57 20.01
CA LYS A 215 3.69 19.20 19.55
C LYS A 215 2.87 18.38 20.56
N ILE A 216 3.21 18.44 21.84
CA ILE A 216 2.53 17.63 22.87
C ILE A 216 1.30 18.36 23.40
N GLY A 217 1.44 19.63 23.81
CA GLY A 217 0.41 20.36 24.54
C GLY A 217 -0.74 20.88 23.66
N LYS A 218 -0.46 21.23 22.40
CA LYS A 218 -1.47 21.80 21.48
C LYS A 218 -1.94 20.79 20.44
N GLU A 219 -1.00 20.22 19.69
CA GLU A 219 -1.30 19.31 18.57
C GLU A 219 -1.75 17.92 19.06
N TRP A 220 -1.21 17.48 20.20
CA TRP A 220 -1.34 16.12 20.75
C TRP A 220 -0.58 15.08 19.92
N MET A 221 -0.47 13.89 20.49
CA MET A 221 0.19 12.75 19.85
C MET A 221 -0.61 11.47 20.04
N LEU A 222 -0.33 10.49 19.19
CA LEU A 222 -0.77 9.11 19.39
C LEU A 222 0.35 8.27 19.99
N ILE A 223 0.06 7.62 21.11
CA ILE A 223 0.88 6.55 21.68
C ILE A 223 0.38 5.23 21.10
N THR A 224 1.23 4.50 20.38
CA THR A 224 0.84 3.25 19.70
C THR A 224 1.80 2.14 20.04
N ALA A 225 1.28 0.94 20.31
CA ALA A 225 2.08 -0.25 20.56
C ALA A 225 1.40 -1.50 19.99
N GLY A 226 2.20 -2.54 19.80
CA GLY A 226 1.83 -3.73 19.05
C GLY A 226 2.36 -3.68 17.61
N ASN A 227 2.11 -4.74 16.85
CA ASN A 227 2.73 -5.00 15.55
C ASN A 227 1.66 -5.26 14.47
N GLU A 228 2.10 -5.83 13.34
CA GLU A 228 1.27 -6.16 12.18
C GLU A 228 0.11 -7.12 12.50
N GLU A 229 0.30 -8.03 13.47
CA GLU A 229 -0.74 -8.97 13.89
C GLU A 229 -1.78 -8.30 14.79
N LYS A 230 -1.34 -7.48 15.74
CA LYS A 230 -2.23 -6.78 16.68
C LYS A 230 -1.57 -5.54 17.25
N HIS A 231 -2.26 -4.42 17.12
CA HIS A 231 -1.82 -3.12 17.65
C HIS A 231 -3.01 -2.27 18.09
N ASN A 232 -2.73 -1.28 18.92
CA ASN A 232 -3.72 -0.32 19.36
C ASN A 232 -3.05 1.01 19.72
N THR A 233 -3.81 2.11 19.64
CA THR A 233 -3.30 3.47 19.82
C THR A 233 -4.11 4.27 20.83
N MET A 234 -3.60 5.36 21.40
CA MET A 234 -4.40 6.32 22.14
C MET A 234 -3.85 7.74 22.04
N THR A 235 -4.74 8.72 22.13
CA THR A 235 -4.35 10.12 22.17
C THR A 235 -3.80 10.50 23.55
N ALA A 236 -2.67 11.19 23.53
CA ALA A 236 -2.03 11.80 24.67
C ALA A 236 -1.73 13.28 24.40
N SER A 237 -2.03 14.11 25.39
CA SER A 237 -1.66 15.54 25.43
C SER A 237 -0.64 15.85 26.53
N TRP A 238 -0.17 14.80 27.22
CA TRP A 238 0.84 14.87 28.28
C TRP A 238 2.05 14.05 27.86
N GLY A 239 3.24 14.58 28.13
CA GLY A 239 4.50 13.94 27.76
C GLY A 239 5.66 14.91 27.89
N GLY A 240 6.86 14.43 27.60
CA GLY A 240 8.06 15.26 27.57
C GLY A 240 9.14 14.62 26.71
N VAL A 241 10.10 15.43 26.30
CA VAL A 241 11.35 14.99 25.64
C VAL A 241 12.53 15.60 26.38
N GLY A 242 13.66 14.90 26.42
CA GLY A 242 14.86 15.40 27.10
C GLY A 242 16.01 14.40 27.07
N VAL A 243 16.99 14.62 27.94
CA VAL A 243 18.17 13.75 28.08
C VAL A 243 18.19 13.15 29.49
N LEU A 244 18.25 11.82 29.59
CA LEU A 244 18.37 11.11 30.86
C LEU A 244 19.23 9.85 30.68
N TRP A 245 20.05 9.52 31.67
CA TRP A 245 20.97 8.36 31.63
C TRP A 245 21.88 8.35 30.40
N GLY A 246 22.27 9.54 29.91
CA GLY A 246 23.08 9.70 28.70
C GLY A 246 22.34 9.36 27.40
N LYS A 247 21.01 9.32 27.41
CA LYS A 247 20.16 8.98 26.26
C LYS A 247 19.13 10.09 25.98
N ASN A 248 18.80 10.28 24.71
CA ASN A 248 17.66 11.09 24.30
C ASN A 248 16.39 10.30 24.59
N VAL A 249 15.51 10.83 25.44
CA VAL A 249 14.36 10.10 25.98
C VAL A 249 13.07 10.86 25.80
N VAL A 250 11.96 10.11 25.83
CA VAL A 250 10.61 10.62 26.01
C VAL A 250 10.04 10.16 27.34
N THR A 251 9.14 10.97 27.90
CA THR A 251 8.21 10.53 28.95
C THR A 251 6.79 10.43 28.39
N ALA A 252 6.15 9.29 28.63
CA ALA A 252 4.77 9.03 28.24
C ALA A 252 3.96 8.62 29.47
N TYR A 253 2.71 9.07 29.56
CA TYR A 253 1.85 8.84 30.72
C TYR A 253 0.58 8.13 30.28
N ILE A 254 0.34 6.93 30.81
CA ILE A 254 -0.82 6.11 30.43
C ILE A 254 -1.63 5.77 31.67
N ARG A 255 -2.92 6.11 31.61
CA ARG A 255 -3.93 5.76 32.61
C ARG A 255 -4.16 4.23 32.65
N PRO A 256 -4.38 3.62 33.83
CA PRO A 256 -4.53 2.17 33.98
C PRO A 256 -5.69 1.59 33.18
N GLN A 257 -6.78 2.36 33.01
CA GLN A 257 -7.98 1.96 32.27
C GLN A 257 -7.83 2.01 30.74
N ARG A 258 -6.71 2.50 30.20
CA ARG A 258 -6.52 2.62 28.75
C ARG A 258 -6.13 1.27 28.18
N TYR A 259 -6.93 0.74 27.27
CA TYR A 259 -6.64 -0.53 26.58
C TYR A 259 -5.24 -0.55 25.93
N THR A 260 -4.76 0.59 25.43
CA THR A 260 -3.41 0.71 24.86
C THR A 260 -2.29 0.38 25.86
N LYS A 261 -2.54 0.52 27.16
CA LYS A 261 -1.58 0.16 28.19
C LYS A 261 -1.20 -1.33 28.14
N GLU A 262 -2.15 -2.23 27.85
CA GLU A 262 -1.89 -3.66 27.73
C GLU A 262 -0.82 -3.94 26.65
N PHE A 263 -0.85 -3.18 25.56
CA PHE A 263 0.12 -3.29 24.46
C PHE A 263 1.47 -2.69 24.85
N VAL A 264 1.46 -1.49 25.45
CA VAL A 264 2.70 -0.82 25.89
C VAL A 264 3.40 -1.62 26.97
N ASP A 265 2.68 -2.28 27.87
CA ASP A 265 3.27 -3.14 28.89
C ASP A 265 3.86 -4.41 28.29
N ALA A 266 3.16 -5.04 27.34
CA ALA A 266 3.56 -6.30 26.72
C ALA A 266 4.76 -6.19 25.75
N GLN A 267 5.01 -5.01 25.17
CA GLN A 267 6.04 -4.81 24.14
C GLN A 267 7.21 -3.97 24.66
N ASP A 268 8.44 -4.25 24.26
CA ASP A 268 9.62 -3.44 24.63
C ASP A 268 9.64 -2.05 23.98
N VAL A 269 8.93 -1.91 22.86
CA VAL A 269 8.93 -0.73 22.01
C VAL A 269 7.50 -0.22 21.81
N PHE A 270 7.35 1.09 21.73
CA PHE A 270 6.12 1.78 21.30
C PHE A 270 6.49 2.98 20.44
N THR A 271 5.52 3.60 19.78
CA THR A 271 5.72 4.81 18.99
C THR A 271 4.96 6.01 19.56
N LEU A 272 5.50 7.20 19.30
CA LEU A 272 4.82 8.48 19.46
C LEU A 272 4.67 9.13 18.08
N SER A 273 3.43 9.27 17.60
CA SER A 273 3.14 9.88 16.29
C SER A 273 2.51 11.26 16.46
N PHE A 274 3.04 12.26 15.76
CA PHE A 274 2.58 13.65 15.73
C PHE A 274 2.06 13.99 14.34
N PHE A 275 0.93 14.70 14.25
CA PHE A 275 0.18 14.90 13.00
C PHE A 275 0.11 16.37 12.55
N GLY A 276 0.70 17.30 13.30
CA GLY A 276 0.55 18.73 13.00
C GLY A 276 -0.85 19.23 13.33
N ASP A 277 -1.34 20.16 12.52
CA ASP A 277 -2.74 20.63 12.57
C ASP A 277 -3.71 19.66 11.87
N ASN A 278 -3.19 18.60 11.26
CA ASN A 278 -3.96 17.59 10.55
C ASN A 278 -4.50 16.53 11.53
N CYS A 279 -5.58 15.84 11.14
CA CYS A 279 -6.11 14.66 11.87
C CYS A 279 -6.65 14.91 13.29
N ARG A 280 -7.11 16.12 13.61
CA ARG A 280 -7.70 16.43 14.93
C ARG A 280 -8.92 15.58 15.28
N GLU A 281 -9.72 15.22 14.28
CA GLU A 281 -10.88 14.33 14.45
C GLU A 281 -10.45 12.91 14.84
N ALA A 282 -9.43 12.37 14.17
CA ALA A 282 -8.84 11.06 14.48
C ALA A 282 -8.26 11.02 15.90
N LEU A 283 -7.49 12.05 16.29
CA LEU A 283 -6.98 12.21 17.65
C LEU A 283 -8.11 12.31 18.68
N THR A 284 -9.20 13.01 18.36
CA THR A 284 -10.36 13.11 19.27
C THR A 284 -11.04 11.75 19.45
N LEU A 285 -11.21 10.99 18.36
CA LEU A 285 -11.78 9.65 18.40
C LEU A 285 -10.90 8.69 19.20
N CYS A 286 -9.59 8.65 18.91
CA CYS A 286 -8.62 7.80 19.60
C CYS A 286 -8.45 8.13 21.10
N GLY A 287 -8.84 9.33 21.53
CA GLY A 287 -8.87 9.73 22.94
C GLY A 287 -10.15 9.31 23.67
N LYS A 288 -11.27 9.13 22.96
CA LYS A 288 -12.60 8.85 23.52
C LYS A 288 -13.02 7.39 23.42
N VAL A 289 -12.65 6.72 22.34
CA VAL A 289 -13.14 5.37 22.01
C VAL A 289 -12.10 4.31 22.37
N SER A 290 -12.54 3.27 23.08
CA SER A 290 -11.71 2.09 23.34
C SER A 290 -11.63 1.20 22.10
N GLY A 291 -10.42 0.69 21.82
CA GLY A 291 -10.18 -0.25 20.70
C GLY A 291 -10.37 -1.71 21.10
N LYS A 292 -10.97 -1.99 22.25
CA LYS A 292 -11.09 -3.35 22.80
C LYS A 292 -12.06 -4.22 22.01
N ASP A 293 -13.21 -3.64 21.67
CA ASP A 293 -14.32 -4.36 21.02
C ASP A 293 -14.59 -3.85 19.60
N ARG A 294 -13.74 -2.94 19.09
CA ARG A 294 -13.93 -2.21 17.84
C ARG A 294 -12.60 -1.85 17.18
N ASP A 295 -12.60 -1.80 15.84
CA ASP A 295 -11.47 -1.31 15.06
C ASP A 295 -11.47 0.22 14.99
N LYS A 296 -11.01 0.85 16.08
CA LYS A 296 -11.00 2.31 16.15
C LYS A 296 -10.00 2.97 15.19
N ILE A 297 -8.98 2.25 14.73
CA ILE A 297 -7.97 2.78 13.82
C ILE A 297 -8.61 3.00 12.45
N LYS A 298 -9.35 2.00 11.98
CA LYS A 298 -10.16 2.13 10.76
C LYS A 298 -11.23 3.20 10.88
N GLU A 299 -11.92 3.28 12.02
CA GLU A 299 -12.93 4.34 12.26
C GLU A 299 -12.34 5.75 12.30
N ALA A 300 -11.10 5.88 12.79
CA ALA A 300 -10.36 7.13 12.78
C ALA A 300 -9.81 7.51 11.39
N GLY A 301 -9.95 6.62 10.39
CA GLY A 301 -9.39 6.80 9.06
C GLY A 301 -7.86 6.82 9.04
N LEU A 302 -7.21 6.13 9.99
CA LEU A 302 -5.76 6.06 10.09
C LEU A 302 -5.22 4.82 9.38
N THR A 303 -4.08 4.96 8.71
CA THR A 303 -3.43 3.89 7.97
C THR A 303 -2.20 3.40 8.74
N PRO A 304 -2.19 2.15 9.23
CA PRO A 304 -1.04 1.60 9.96
C PRO A 304 0.26 1.65 9.15
N TYR A 305 1.33 2.11 9.79
CA TYR A 305 2.69 2.10 9.28
C TYR A 305 3.54 1.19 10.18
N TYR A 306 3.99 0.05 9.67
CA TYR A 306 4.78 -0.90 10.47
C TYR A 306 6.27 -0.57 10.40
N VAL A 307 6.93 -0.53 11.56
CA VAL A 307 8.35 -0.20 11.70
C VAL A 307 8.94 -0.86 12.95
N ASP A 308 10.12 -1.47 12.81
CA ASP A 308 10.90 -2.03 13.92
C ASP A 308 10.10 -2.92 14.88
N GLY A 309 9.17 -3.72 14.35
CA GLY A 309 8.30 -4.61 15.13
C GLY A 309 7.19 -3.89 15.91
N THR A 310 6.97 -2.60 15.66
CA THR A 310 5.87 -1.80 16.21
C THR A 310 5.06 -1.10 15.11
N THR A 311 3.97 -0.44 15.50
CA THR A 311 3.09 0.30 14.59
C THR A 311 3.11 1.80 14.84
N ALA A 312 3.06 2.59 13.77
CA ALA A 312 2.79 4.02 13.70
C ALA A 312 1.68 4.27 12.65
N PHE A 313 1.58 5.49 12.08
CA PHE A 313 0.55 5.83 11.10
C PHE A 313 1.11 6.67 9.95
N GLU A 314 0.67 6.37 8.72
CA GLU A 314 1.09 7.06 7.49
C GLU A 314 0.75 8.56 7.50
N GLU A 315 -0.33 8.94 8.19
CA GLU A 315 -0.80 10.31 8.26
C GLU A 315 0.10 11.20 9.14
N ALA A 316 0.98 10.62 9.97
CA ALA A 316 1.86 11.38 10.84
C ALA A 316 2.84 12.26 10.05
N GLU A 317 3.26 13.37 10.66
CA GLU A 317 4.34 14.26 10.20
C GLU A 317 5.68 13.91 10.86
N LEU A 318 5.63 13.38 12.07
CA LEU A 318 6.79 13.00 12.87
C LEU A 318 6.44 11.77 13.70
N VAL A 319 7.34 10.78 13.72
CA VAL A 319 7.21 9.58 14.54
C VAL A 319 8.51 9.34 15.30
N PHE A 320 8.39 9.07 16.60
CA PHE A 320 9.46 8.50 17.41
C PHE A 320 9.22 7.01 17.61
N VAL A 321 10.24 6.20 17.39
CA VAL A 321 10.28 4.80 17.87
C VAL A 321 11.01 4.80 19.21
N CYS A 322 10.33 4.29 20.22
CA CYS A 322 10.71 4.47 21.62
C CYS A 322 10.89 3.12 22.30
N ARG A 323 12.10 2.81 22.78
CA ARG A 323 12.38 1.61 23.57
C ARG A 323 12.28 1.91 25.06
N LYS A 324 11.43 1.19 25.79
CA LYS A 324 11.21 1.42 27.23
C LYS A 324 12.51 1.24 28.02
N LEU A 325 12.77 2.16 28.94
CA LEU A 325 13.88 2.12 29.89
C LEU A 325 13.41 1.95 31.33
N TYR A 326 12.29 2.59 31.67
CA TYR A 326 11.74 2.60 33.02
C TYR A 326 10.23 2.80 32.98
N ALA A 327 9.52 2.19 33.92
CA ALA A 327 8.10 2.42 34.15
C ALA A 327 7.82 2.43 35.66
N ASP A 328 7.04 3.39 36.13
CA ASP A 328 6.56 3.46 37.52
C ASP A 328 5.25 4.24 37.60
N GLU A 329 4.47 3.97 38.63
CA GLU A 329 3.20 4.66 38.86
C GLU A 329 3.43 5.99 39.58
N ILE A 330 2.70 7.02 39.15
CA ILE A 330 2.68 8.29 39.87
C ILE A 330 2.03 8.07 41.22
N ARG A 331 2.74 8.43 42.30
CA ARG A 331 2.28 8.20 43.68
C ARG A 331 1.75 9.47 44.31
N SER A 332 0.56 9.40 44.88
CA SER A 332 -0.15 10.55 45.47
C SER A 332 0.68 11.25 46.56
N GLU A 333 1.40 10.47 47.37
CA GLU A 333 2.24 10.99 48.45
C GLU A 333 3.46 11.77 47.96
N LYS A 334 3.83 11.63 46.68
CA LYS A 334 4.98 12.30 46.06
C LYS A 334 4.65 13.64 45.40
N PHE A 335 3.37 14.02 45.31
CA PHE A 335 2.99 15.34 44.81
C PHE A 335 3.44 16.44 45.78
N ILE A 336 4.25 17.37 45.29
CA ILE A 336 4.57 18.63 45.97
C ILE A 336 3.41 19.63 45.77
N ASP A 337 2.96 19.77 44.52
CA ASP A 337 1.75 20.52 44.16
C ASP A 337 0.50 19.65 44.41
N LYS A 338 -0.22 19.95 45.49
CA LYS A 338 -1.41 19.19 45.88
C LYS A 338 -2.61 19.48 44.98
N ASP A 339 -2.69 20.68 44.39
CA ASP A 339 -3.78 21.04 43.48
C ASP A 339 -3.71 20.20 42.20
N ALA A 340 -2.50 19.83 41.74
CA ALA A 340 -2.33 18.93 40.61
C ALA A 340 -2.86 17.50 40.90
N ASP A 341 -2.65 16.97 42.11
CA ASP A 341 -3.24 15.68 42.51
C ASP A 341 -4.77 15.77 42.50
N GLU A 342 -5.33 16.78 43.15
CA GLU A 342 -6.78 16.92 43.30
C GLU A 342 -7.50 17.17 41.96
N ASN A 343 -6.97 18.08 41.13
CA ASN A 343 -7.61 18.47 39.88
C ASN A 343 -7.45 17.42 38.77
N CYS A 344 -6.29 16.76 38.69
CA CYS A 344 -6.03 15.78 37.63
C CYS A 344 -6.39 14.34 38.02
N TYR A 345 -6.49 14.01 39.32
CA TYR A 345 -6.72 12.65 39.80
C TYR A 345 -7.88 12.56 40.81
N PRO A 346 -9.09 13.07 40.48
CA PRO A 346 -10.23 13.00 41.40
C PRO A 346 -10.65 11.56 41.71
N GLN A 347 -10.39 10.62 40.79
CA GLN A 347 -10.69 9.20 40.95
C GLN A 347 -9.50 8.37 41.46
N LYS A 348 -8.37 9.00 41.76
CA LYS A 348 -7.14 8.33 42.24
C LYS A 348 -6.63 7.24 41.28
N ASP A 349 -6.90 7.39 39.99
CA ASP A 349 -6.57 6.47 38.89
C ASP A 349 -5.21 6.80 38.26
N TYR A 350 -4.15 6.85 39.06
CA TYR A 350 -2.85 7.42 38.68
C TYR A 350 -2.23 6.83 37.40
N HIS A 351 -1.58 7.68 36.60
CA HIS A 351 -0.89 7.24 35.39
C HIS A 351 0.34 6.41 35.76
N THR A 352 0.66 5.42 34.93
CA THR A 352 2.03 4.90 34.83
C THR A 352 2.84 5.84 33.94
N MET A 353 3.97 6.32 34.45
CA MET A 353 4.98 7.06 33.70
C MET A 353 5.96 6.06 33.08
N TYR A 354 6.16 6.17 31.77
CA TYR A 354 7.18 5.44 31.03
C TYR A 354 8.27 6.42 30.62
N ILE A 355 9.53 6.07 30.88
CA ILE A 355 10.70 6.73 30.30
C ILE A 355 11.23 5.80 29.22
N ALA A 356 11.39 6.29 28.00
CA ALA A 356 11.83 5.48 26.87
C ALA A 356 12.90 6.21 26.05
N GLU A 357 13.90 5.47 25.57
CA GLU A 357 14.92 5.97 24.66
C GLU A 357 14.32 6.16 23.27
N ILE A 358 14.59 7.29 22.64
CA ILE A 358 14.29 7.50 21.21
C ILE A 358 15.38 6.75 20.43
N THR A 359 15.00 5.63 19.83
CA THR A 359 15.93 4.80 19.03
C THR A 359 15.88 5.15 17.54
N LYS A 360 14.79 5.79 17.09
CA LYS A 360 14.62 6.23 15.70
C LYS A 360 13.68 7.43 15.61
N VAL A 361 14.00 8.34 14.69
CA VAL A 361 13.17 9.50 14.35
C VAL A 361 12.81 9.44 12.88
N LEU A 362 11.52 9.54 12.59
CA LEU A 362 10.95 9.46 11.26
C LEU A 362 10.18 10.75 10.97
N VAL A 363 10.56 11.49 9.94
CA VAL A 363 9.93 12.76 9.53
C VAL A 363 9.27 12.58 8.18
N LYS A 364 8.06 13.08 8.01
CA LYS A 364 7.33 12.90 6.75
C LYS A 364 8.06 13.56 5.58
N LYS A 365 8.16 12.90 4.42
CA LYS A 365 8.78 13.49 3.21
C LYS A 365 7.89 14.53 2.53
#